data_AF-A0A090N0T0-F1
#
_entry.id   AF-A0A090N0T0-F1
#
_cell.length_a   1.000
_cell.length_b   1.000
_cell.length_c   1.000
_cell.angle_alpha   90.00
_cell.angle_beta   90.00
_cell.angle_gamma   90.00
#
_symmetry.space_group_name_H-M   'P 1'
#
loop_
_entity.id
_entity.type
_entity.pdbx_description
1 polymer ?
#
loop_
_entity_poly.entity_id
_entity_poly.type
_entity_poly.pdbx_seq_one_letter_code
_entity_poly.pdbx_strand_id
1 'polypeptide(L)'
;MATQLALSSCVLFPLLLCWIGLLNEWIPLINQNLPQIIVKNLKYAPLYVIFIFTLYALTSLFIGVVTFSDCKEAKIELMNEVNQAKEELRKR
;
A
#
# COMPACT_ATOMS: atom_id res chain seq x y z
N MET A 1 -1.95 -13.32 14.66
CA MET A 1 -2.28 -13.33 13.22
C MET A 1 -3.79 -13.42 12.95
N ALA A 2 -4.54 -14.33 13.60
CA ALA A 2 -6.00 -14.45 13.41
C ALA A 2 -6.79 -13.16 13.77
N THR A 3 -6.35 -12.42 14.78
CA THR A 3 -7.01 -11.19 15.25
C THR A 3 -6.92 -10.01 14.27
N GLN A 4 -5.79 -9.85 13.57
CA GLN A 4 -5.64 -8.78 12.57
C GLN A 4 -6.44 -9.05 11.28
N LEU A 5 -6.57 -10.32 10.89
CA LEU A 5 -7.43 -10.72 9.78
C LEU A 5 -8.91 -10.46 10.09
N ALA A 6 -9.35 -10.79 11.31
CA ALA A 6 -10.72 -10.54 11.74
C ALA A 6 -11.07 -9.04 11.76
N LEU A 7 -10.15 -8.20 12.27
CA LEU A 7 -10.31 -6.75 12.29
C LEU A 7 -10.37 -6.16 10.87
N SER A 8 -9.47 -6.59 9.98
CA SER A 8 -9.44 -6.11 8.59
C SER A 8 -10.69 -6.52 7.82
N SER A 9 -11.13 -7.77 8.02
CA SER A 9 -12.36 -8.30 7.44
C SER A 9 -13.59 -7.49 7.89
N CYS A 10 -13.64 -7.11 9.17
CA CYS A 10 -14.73 -6.33 9.74
C CYS A 10 -14.87 -4.93 9.11
N VAL A 11 -13.79 -4.33 8.60
CA VAL A 11 -13.81 -3.01 7.94
C VAL A 11 -14.04 -3.14 6.43
N LEU A 12 -13.43 -4.14 5.79
CA LEU A 12 -13.57 -4.35 4.35
C LEU A 12 -15.00 -4.73 3.97
N PHE A 13 -15.66 -5.54 4.79
CA PHE A 13 -17.01 -6.02 4.52
C PHE A 13 -18.07 -4.90 4.41
N PRO A 14 -18.22 -3.99 5.38
CA PRO A 14 -19.16 -2.87 5.27
C PRO A 14 -18.78 -1.90 4.14
N LEU A 15 -17.49 -1.73 3.86
CA LEU A 15 -17.04 -0.88 2.76
C LEU A 15 -17.44 -1.45 1.38
N LEU A 16 -17.29 -2.76 1.19
CA LEU A 16 -17.77 -3.47 -0.01
C LEU A 16 -19.30 -3.46 -0.12
N LEU A 17 -20.01 -3.62 0.99
CA LEU A 17 -21.47 -3.52 1.02
C LEU A 17 -21.95 -2.12 0.64
N CYS A 18 -21.31 -1.08 1.18
CA CYS A 18 -21.60 0.31 0.85
C CYS A 18 -21.39 0.57 -0.65
N TRP A 19 -20.28 0.07 -1.20
CA TRP A 19 -19.97 0.14 -2.62
C TRP A 19 -21.06 -0.48 -3.51
N ILE A 20 -21.49 -1.70 -3.18
CA ILE A 20 -22.54 -2.42 -3.91
C ILE A 20 -23.90 -1.73 -3.76
N GLY A 21 -24.21 -1.21 -2.57
CA GLY A 21 -25.42 -0.43 -2.31
C GLY A 21 -25.47 0.86 -3.14
N LEU A 22 -24.33 1.52 -3.34
CA LEU A 22 -24.23 2.70 -4.20
C LEU A 22 -24.46 2.36 -5.68
N LEU A 23 -23.95 1.21 -6.15
CA LEU A 23 -24.15 0.74 -7.53
C LEU A 23 -25.60 0.32 -7.83
N ASN A 24 -26.30 -0.23 -6.84
CA ASN A 24 -27.69 -0.67 -6.98
C ASN A 24 -28.73 0.43 -6.64
N GLU A 25 -28.29 1.68 -6.47
CA GLU A 25 -29.15 2.83 -6.16
C GLU A 25 -30.06 2.61 -4.93
N TRP A 26 -29.59 1.86 -3.92
CA TRP A 26 -30.39 1.55 -2.72
C TRP A 26 -30.84 2.80 -1.96
N ILE A 27 -30.16 3.94 -2.16
CA ILE A 27 -30.48 5.20 -1.50
C ILE A 27 -30.79 6.26 -2.56
N PRO A 28 -32.07 6.42 -2.95
CA PRO A 28 -32.47 7.31 -4.04
C PRO A 28 -32.16 8.80 -3.76
N LEU A 29 -32.13 9.22 -2.49
CA LEU A 29 -31.80 10.61 -2.10
C LEU A 29 -30.36 11.02 -2.47
N ILE A 30 -29.42 10.08 -2.40
CA ILE A 30 -28.02 10.33 -2.74
C ILE A 30 -27.82 10.30 -4.25
N ASN A 31 -28.50 9.38 -4.93
CA ASN A 31 -28.35 9.20 -6.37
C ASN A 31 -28.89 10.40 -7.18
N GLN A 32 -29.99 11.02 -6.74
CA GLN A 32 -30.58 12.18 -7.44
C GLN A 32 -29.70 13.44 -7.42
N ASN A 33 -28.85 13.59 -6.40
CA ASN A 33 -27.98 14.76 -6.25
C ASN A 33 -26.57 14.53 -6.84
N LEU A 34 -26.27 13.32 -7.32
CA LEU A 34 -24.96 13.01 -7.88
C LEU A 34 -24.87 13.43 -9.35
N PRO A 35 -23.78 14.13 -9.75
CA PRO A 35 -23.56 14.44 -11.15
C PRO A 35 -23.41 13.15 -11.97
N GLN A 36 -24.02 13.12 -13.15
CA GLN A 36 -24.05 11.96 -14.06
C GLN A 36 -22.65 11.42 -14.40
N ILE A 37 -21.63 12.29 -14.44
CA ILE A 37 -20.22 11.90 -14.64
C ILE A 37 -19.76 10.94 -13.53
N ILE A 38 -20.11 11.24 -12.27
CA ILE A 38 -19.66 10.44 -11.12
C ILE A 38 -20.36 9.08 -11.13
N VAL A 39 -21.66 9.04 -11.40
CA VAL A 39 -22.43 7.79 -11.48
C VAL A 39 -21.86 6.85 -12.55
N LYS A 40 -21.52 7.39 -13.73
CA LYS A 40 -20.89 6.61 -14.80
C LYS A 40 -19.51 6.08 -14.43
N ASN A 41 -18.72 6.88 -13.72
CA ASN A 41 -17.36 6.52 -13.31
C ASN A 41 -17.33 5.65 -12.05
N LEU A 42 -18.43 5.58 -11.31
CA LEU A 42 -18.54 4.84 -10.07
C LEU A 42 -18.12 3.40 -10.29
N LYS A 43 -18.61 2.69 -11.31
CA LYS A 43 -18.19 1.30 -11.62
C LYS A 43 -16.67 1.07 -11.63
N TYR A 44 -15.86 2.08 -11.94
CA TYR A 44 -14.40 2.02 -12.01
C TYR A 44 -13.67 2.50 -10.74
N ALA A 45 -14.37 2.90 -9.67
CA ALA A 45 -13.73 3.31 -8.42
C ALA A 45 -12.73 2.30 -7.83
N PRO A 46 -13.00 0.98 -7.78
CA PRO A 46 -11.99 0.04 -7.27
C PRO A 46 -10.70 0.07 -8.11
N LEU A 47 -10.80 0.32 -9.42
CA LEU A 47 -9.63 0.46 -10.29
C LEU A 47 -8.84 1.73 -9.97
N TYR A 48 -9.52 2.86 -9.72
CA TYR A 48 -8.87 4.10 -9.31
C TYR A 48 -8.16 3.97 -7.96
N VAL A 49 -8.78 3.27 -6.98
CA VAL A 49 -8.16 3.00 -5.67
C VAL A 49 -6.88 2.19 -5.83
N ILE A 50 -6.91 1.11 -6.62
CA ILE A 50 -5.72 0.31 -6.88
C ILE A 50 -4.65 1.16 -7.57
N PHE A 51 -5.01 1.93 -8.59
CA PHE A 51 -4.06 2.76 -9.32
C PHE A 51 -3.35 3.80 -8.44
N ILE A 52 -4.11 4.52 -7.61
CA ILE A 52 -3.54 5.50 -6.66
C ILE A 52 -2.66 4.79 -5.64
N PHE A 53 -3.11 3.65 -5.11
CA PHE A 53 -2.33 2.85 -4.17
C PHE A 53 -1.02 2.35 -4.79
N THR A 54 -1.06 1.89 -6.04
CA THR A 54 0.13 1.47 -6.80
C THR A 54 1.09 2.64 -6.98
N LEU A 55 0.61 3.81 -7.41
CA LEU A 55 1.46 4.99 -7.58
C LEU A 55 2.08 5.43 -6.25
N TYR A 56 1.29 5.43 -5.17
CA TYR A 56 1.79 5.75 -3.84
C TYR A 56 2.86 4.75 -3.38
N ALA A 57 2.60 3.45 -3.51
CA ALA A 57 3.53 2.40 -3.13
C ALA A 57 4.83 2.48 -3.95
N LEU A 58 4.71 2.69 -5.27
CA LEU A 58 5.84 2.86 -6.18
C LEU A 58 6.67 4.08 -5.80
N THR A 59 6.02 5.22 -5.55
CA THR A 59 6.70 6.47 -5.15
C THR A 59 7.39 6.32 -3.80
N SER A 60 6.71 5.74 -2.81
CA SER A 60 7.29 5.41 -1.50
C SER A 60 8.51 4.50 -1.63
N LEU A 61 8.44 3.48 -2.48
CA LEU A 61 9.54 2.56 -2.75
C LEU A 61 10.70 3.30 -3.44
N PHE A 62 10.42 4.15 -4.43
CA PHE A 62 11.44 4.97 -5.09
C PHE A 62 12.14 5.93 -4.12
N ILE A 63 11.38 6.63 -3.26
CA ILE A 63 11.93 7.50 -2.21
C ILE A 63 12.77 6.67 -1.23
N GLY A 64 12.29 5.50 -0.84
CA GLY A 64 13.03 4.55 0.00
C GLY A 64 14.34 4.16 -0.64
N VAL A 65 14.35 3.72 -1.90
CA VAL A 65 15.54 3.28 -2.64
C VAL A 65 16.54 4.43 -2.82
N VAL A 66 16.06 5.63 -3.19
CA VAL A 66 16.92 6.82 -3.31
C VAL A 66 17.53 7.17 -1.95
N THR A 67 16.74 7.18 -0.88
CA THR A 67 17.21 7.46 0.49
C THR A 67 18.18 6.37 1.01
N PHE A 68 17.95 5.09 0.68
CA PHE A 68 18.86 4.01 1.05
C PHE A 68 20.21 4.09 0.32
N SER A 69 20.26 4.72 -0.87
CA SER A 69 21.52 4.96 -1.58
C SER A 69 22.47 5.89 -0.81
N ASP A 70 21.96 6.70 0.13
CA ASP A 70 22.78 7.55 1.01
C ASP A 70 23.35 6.81 2.22
N CYS A 71 22.99 5.54 2.44
CA CYS A 71 23.59 4.71 3.49
C CYS A 71 24.95 4.12 3.06
N LYS A 72 25.84 4.97 2.53
CA LYS A 72 27.25 4.60 2.33
C LYS A 72 27.90 4.21 3.65
N GLU A 73 27.52 4.88 4.74
CA GLU A 73 28.07 4.67 6.07
C GLU A 73 27.73 3.28 6.63
N ALA A 74 26.44 2.88 6.61
CA ALA A 74 26.04 1.54 7.02
C ALA A 74 26.63 0.43 6.13
N LYS A 75 26.79 0.69 4.82
CA LYS A 75 27.46 -0.24 3.91
C LYS A 75 28.95 -0.41 4.24
N ILE A 76 29.64 0.67 4.62
CA ILE A 76 31.06 0.64 5.01
C ILE A 76 31.23 -0.10 6.34
N GLU A 77 30.36 0.17 7.32
CA GLU A 77 30.36 -0.48 8.63
C GLU A 77 30.15 -1.99 8.49
N LEU A 78 29.12 -2.42 7.74
CA LEU A 78 28.88 -3.84 7.43
C LEU A 78 30.06 -4.50 6.69
N MET A 79 30.70 -3.79 5.76
CA MET A 79 31.84 -4.36 5.03
C MET A 79 33.09 -4.51 5.91
N ASN A 80 33.26 -3.62 6.90
CA ASN A 80 34.32 -3.73 7.90
C ASN A 80 34.10 -4.94 8.82
N GLU A 81 32.88 -5.18 9.29
CA GLU A 81 32.54 -6.36 10.09
C GLU A 81 32.84 -7.67 9.32
N VAL A 82 32.50 -7.72 8.03
CA VAL A 82 32.79 -8.88 7.17
C VAL A 82 34.31 -9.11 7.02
N ASN A 83 35.10 -8.04 6.87
CA ASN A 83 36.55 -8.17 6.76
C ASN A 83 37.19 -8.62 8.08
N GLN A 84 36.70 -8.12 9.22
CA GLN A 84 37.16 -8.56 10.55
C GLN A 84 36.86 -10.05 10.77
N ALA A 85 35.64 -10.50 10.45
CA ALA A 85 35.27 -11.91 10.54
C ALA A 85 36.13 -12.80 9.62
N LYS A 86 36.46 -12.33 8.41
CA LYS A 86 37.39 -13.03 7.51
C LYS A 86 38.80 -13.13 8.06
N GLU A 87 39.32 -12.08 8.70
CA GLU A 87 40.64 -12.13 9.33
C GLU A 87 40.66 -13.06 10.54
N GLU A 88 39.61 -13.08 11.37
CA GLU A 88 39.49 -14.05 12.46
C GLU A 88 39.47 -15.49 11.95
N LEU A 89 38.68 -15.78 10.91
CA LEU A 89 38.65 -17.10 10.29
C LEU A 89 39.97 -17.52 9.65
N ARG A 90 40.79 -16.56 9.20
CA ARG A 90 42.13 -16.83 8.65
C ARG A 90 43.20 -17.01 9.73
N LYS A 91 42.97 -16.46 10.93
CA LYS A 91 43.86 -16.60 12.10
C LYS A 91 43.55 -17.87 12.92
N ARG A 92 42.36 -18.44 12.79
CA ARG A 92 42.02 -19.80 13.25
C ARG A 92 42.48 -20.86 12.25
#